data_AF-A0A423K005-F1
#
_entry.id   AF-A0A423K005-F1
#
_cell.length_a   1.000
_cell.length_b   1.000
_cell.length_c   1.000
_cell.angle_alpha   90.00
_cell.angle_beta   90.00
_cell.angle_gamma   90.00
#
_symmetry.space_group_name_H-M   'P 1'
#
loop_
_entity.id
_entity.type
_entity.pdbx_description
1 polymer ?
#
loop_
_entity_poly.entity_id
_entity_poly.type
_entity_poly.pdbx_seq_one_letter_code
_entity_poly.pdbx_strand_id
1 'polypeptide(L)'
;MKSGEQLIQVEHLRKFTHLLTMDGRQGWDSTQHAALLQALADSEKTTYIGCIADAFGVENPQIFAIGDLVRIIALPSSLFMDELSEEIRSFATNYGYVAAISGRGLYGADIYFIDHGALALATAAETFTKLRLLGSA
;
A
#
# COMPACT_ATOMS: atom_id res chain seq x y z
N MET A 1 10.91 27.54 10.30
CA MET A 1 10.80 26.21 10.92
C MET A 1 9.85 25.39 10.06
N LYS A 2 10.33 24.32 9.41
CA LYS A 2 9.50 23.49 8.52
C LYS A 2 8.54 22.63 9.36
N SER A 3 7.33 22.48 8.85
CA SER A 3 6.15 21.86 9.43
C SER A 3 6.37 20.40 9.83
N GLY A 4 5.63 19.96 10.85
CA GLY A 4 5.58 18.59 11.35
C GLY A 4 4.97 17.60 10.36
N GLU A 5 5.73 17.27 9.31
CA GLU A 5 5.68 15.94 8.75
C GLU A 5 6.34 15.02 9.79
N GLN A 6 5.53 14.43 10.67
CA GLN A 6 5.99 13.32 11.49
C GLN A 6 6.37 12.21 10.51
N LEU A 7 7.68 12.07 10.28
CA LEU A 7 8.27 10.91 9.63
C LEU A 7 7.62 9.67 10.24
N ILE A 8 7.02 8.83 9.41
CA ILE A 8 6.40 7.59 9.85
C ILE A 8 7.47 6.79 10.58
N GLN A 9 7.35 6.63 11.90
CA GLN A 9 8.28 5.81 12.65
C GLN A 9 8.04 4.35 12.30
N VAL A 10 9.10 3.55 12.17
CA VAL A 10 9.04 2.10 11.88
C VAL A 10 8.08 1.36 12.81
N GLU A 11 8.01 1.77 14.07
CA GLU A 11 7.07 1.18 15.04
C GLU A 11 5.61 1.50 14.73
N HIS A 12 5.32 2.63 14.09
CA HIS A 12 3.96 2.97 13.62
C HIS A 12 3.55 2.11 12.43
N LEU A 13 4.48 1.81 11.51
CA LEU A 13 4.20 0.88 10.41
C LEU A 13 3.82 -0.50 10.94
N ARG A 14 4.52 -0.99 11.97
CA ARG A 14 4.25 -2.33 12.52
C ARG A 14 2.98 -2.41 13.37
N LYS A 15 2.58 -1.34 14.05
CA LYS A 15 1.42 -1.33 14.98
C LYS A 15 0.12 -0.82 14.37
N PHE A 16 0.20 0.06 13.38
CA PHE A 16 -0.95 0.77 12.83
C PHE A 16 -1.11 0.59 11.32
N THR A 17 -0.45 -0.42 10.74
CA THR A 17 -0.70 -0.82 9.37
C THR A 17 -1.52 -2.11 9.38
N HIS A 18 -2.68 -2.06 8.72
CA HIS A 18 -3.44 -3.27 8.45
C HIS A 18 -3.23 -3.67 7.00
N LEU A 19 -2.87 -4.93 6.79
CA LEU A 19 -2.79 -5.51 5.47
C LEU A 19 -4.12 -6.24 5.20
N LEU A 20 -4.75 -5.91 4.07
CA LEU A 20 -6.09 -6.40 3.69
C LEU A 20 -6.11 -6.77 2.21
N THR A 21 -6.96 -7.71 1.81
CA THR A 21 -7.25 -7.98 0.40
C THR A 21 -8.66 -7.49 0.07
N MET A 22 -8.85 -6.99 -1.15
CA MET A 22 -10.19 -6.56 -1.60
C MET A 22 -11.17 -7.72 -1.75
N ASP A 23 -10.69 -8.92 -2.03
CA ASP A 23 -11.49 -10.12 -2.23
C ASP A 23 -11.83 -10.87 -0.92
N GLY A 24 -11.34 -10.38 0.23
CA GLY A 24 -11.59 -10.96 1.54
C GLY A 24 -10.80 -12.24 1.85
N ARG A 25 -9.87 -12.66 1.00
CA ARG A 25 -8.95 -13.77 1.30
C ARG A 25 -8.03 -13.40 2.48
N GLN A 26 -8.11 -14.18 3.55
CA GLN A 26 -7.07 -14.22 4.57
C GLN A 26 -5.92 -15.09 4.06
N GLY A 27 -5.16 -14.57 3.10
CA GLY A 27 -4.31 -15.39 2.22
C GLY A 27 -2.82 -15.40 2.55
N TRP A 28 -2.36 -14.66 3.57
CA TRP A 28 -0.92 -14.52 3.81
C TRP A 28 -0.48 -15.22 5.08
N ASP A 29 0.64 -15.92 4.97
CA ASP A 29 1.29 -16.45 6.14
C ASP A 29 2.02 -15.35 6.94
N SER A 30 2.40 -15.67 8.17
CA SER A 30 3.09 -14.75 9.06
C SER A 30 4.43 -14.25 8.50
N THR A 31 5.06 -15.04 7.63
CA THR A 31 6.37 -14.73 7.03
C THR A 31 6.21 -13.65 5.97
N GLN A 32 5.23 -13.80 5.08
CA GLN A 32 4.88 -12.80 4.07
C GLN A 32 4.49 -11.47 4.72
N HIS A 33 3.67 -11.53 5.76
CA HIS A 33 3.26 -10.35 6.51
C HIS A 33 4.46 -9.63 7.16
N ALA A 34 5.35 -10.39 7.82
CA ALA A 34 6.53 -9.83 8.46
C ALA A 34 7.52 -9.25 7.44
N ALA A 35 7.75 -9.95 6.33
CA ALA A 35 8.64 -9.49 5.26
C ALA A 35 8.16 -8.17 4.65
N LEU A 36 6.87 -8.04 4.36
CA LEU A 36 6.31 -6.81 3.82
C LEU A 36 6.42 -5.66 4.82
N LEU A 37 6.02 -5.86 6.09
CA LEU A 37 6.15 -4.81 7.09
C LEU A 37 7.62 -4.39 7.32
N GLN A 38 8.55 -5.33 7.21
CA GLN A 38 9.98 -5.04 7.28
C GLN A 38 10.44 -4.21 6.08
N ALA A 39 10.07 -4.60 4.86
CA ALA A 39 10.41 -3.85 3.65
C ALA A 39 9.84 -2.42 3.67
N LEU A 40 8.60 -2.25 4.16
CA LEU A 40 8.01 -0.92 4.36
C LEU A 40 8.77 -0.09 5.39
N ALA A 41 9.25 -0.74 6.46
CA ALA A 41 9.99 -0.09 7.54
C ALA A 41 11.42 0.31 7.14
N ASP A 42 12.03 -0.43 6.22
CA ASP A 42 13.38 -0.12 5.71
C ASP A 42 13.37 1.01 4.67
N SER A 43 12.19 1.42 4.21
CA SER A 43 12.03 2.52 3.27
C SER A 43 12.38 3.88 3.87
N GLU A 44 13.11 4.70 3.12
CA GLU A 44 13.39 6.10 3.47
C GLU A 44 12.22 7.05 3.13
N LYS A 45 11.16 6.55 2.51
CA LYS A 45 10.01 7.37 2.10
C LYS A 45 9.17 7.76 3.31
N THR A 46 8.50 8.92 3.20
CA THR A 46 7.74 9.52 4.31
C THR A 46 6.23 9.33 4.19
N THR A 47 5.75 8.72 3.10
CA THR A 47 4.34 8.42 2.85
C THR A 47 4.14 6.93 2.74
N TYR A 48 3.01 6.40 3.21
CA TYR A 48 2.70 4.97 3.11
C TYR A 48 2.79 4.45 1.68
N ILE A 49 2.24 5.18 0.70
CA ILE A 49 2.33 4.77 -0.70
C ILE A 49 3.75 4.80 -1.25
N GLY A 50 4.58 5.73 -0.74
CA GLY A 50 6.01 5.78 -1.04
C GLY A 50 6.75 4.57 -0.46
N CYS A 51 6.51 4.23 0.81
CA CYS A 51 7.11 3.06 1.44
C CYS A 51 6.72 1.77 0.71
N ILE A 52 5.45 1.66 0.28
CA ILE A 52 4.98 0.53 -0.52
C ILE A 52 5.70 0.49 -1.86
N ALA A 53 5.76 1.61 -2.59
CA ALA A 53 6.48 1.66 -3.86
C ALA A 53 7.94 1.20 -3.71
N ASP A 54 8.62 1.67 -2.67
CA ASP A 54 10.01 1.29 -2.35
C ASP A 54 10.15 -0.20 -2.03
N ALA A 55 9.25 -0.75 -1.20
CA ALA A 55 9.22 -2.17 -0.86
C ALA A 55 9.04 -3.08 -2.08
N PHE A 56 8.37 -2.58 -3.12
CA PHE A 56 8.17 -3.27 -4.40
C PHE A 56 9.16 -2.82 -5.50
N GLY A 57 10.21 -2.04 -5.17
CA GLY A 57 11.24 -1.61 -6.12
C GLY A 57 10.74 -0.65 -7.21
N VAL A 58 9.69 0.12 -6.94
CA VAL A 58 9.08 1.06 -7.89
C VAL A 58 9.60 2.47 -7.61
N GLU A 59 10.57 2.93 -8.40
CA GLU A 59 11.20 4.24 -8.20
C GLU A 59 10.25 5.43 -8.48
N ASN A 60 9.43 5.32 -9.52
CA ASN A 60 8.53 6.38 -9.99
C ASN A 60 7.11 5.83 -10.20
N PRO A 61 6.40 5.48 -9.12
CA PRO A 61 5.07 4.88 -9.23
C PRO A 61 4.08 5.89 -9.83
N GLN A 62 3.30 5.45 -10.82
CA GLN A 62 2.14 6.20 -11.23
C GLN A 62 1.05 6.05 -10.15
N ILE A 63 0.77 7.15 -9.45
CA ILE A 63 -0.19 7.16 -8.34
C ILE A 63 -1.56 7.60 -8.85
N PHE A 64 -2.56 6.73 -8.68
CA PHE A 64 -3.97 7.05 -8.86
C PHE A 64 -4.54 7.50 -7.52
N ALA A 65 -5.03 8.74 -7.45
CA ALA A 65 -5.60 9.31 -6.23
C ALA A 65 -7.13 9.27 -6.27
N ILE A 66 -7.74 8.84 -5.16
CA ILE A 66 -9.20 8.87 -4.97
C ILE A 66 -9.49 9.72 -3.72
N GLY A 67 -9.87 10.98 -3.96
CA GLY A 67 -9.98 11.97 -2.90
C GLY A 67 -8.65 12.18 -2.17
N ASP A 68 -8.73 12.64 -0.92
CA ASP A 68 -7.54 13.02 -0.16
C ASP A 68 -6.89 11.84 0.57
N LEU A 69 -7.65 10.78 0.86
CA LEU A 69 -7.23 9.68 1.74
C LEU A 69 -6.65 8.49 1.00
N VAL A 70 -7.02 8.26 -0.27
CA VAL A 70 -6.70 7.00 -0.96
C VAL A 70 -5.70 7.24 -2.07
N ARG A 71 -4.63 6.45 -2.05
CA ARG A 71 -3.60 6.41 -3.09
C ARG A 71 -3.45 4.97 -3.57
N ILE A 72 -3.45 4.75 -4.88
CA ILE A 72 -3.32 3.43 -5.50
C ILE A 72 -2.13 3.45 -6.45
N ILE A 73 -1.32 2.40 -6.44
CA ILE A 73 -0.25 2.17 -7.41
C ILE A 73 -0.38 0.79 -8.04
N ALA A 74 0.12 0.65 -9.26
CA ALA A 74 0.29 -0.66 -9.88
C ALA A 74 1.55 -1.33 -9.32
N LEU A 75 1.46 -2.64 -9.08
CA LEU A 75 2.61 -3.47 -8.76
C LEU A 75 3.33 -3.87 -10.06
N PRO A 76 4.68 -3.91 -10.06
CA PRO A 76 5.41 -4.40 -11.22
C PRO A 76 5.17 -5.90 -11.40
N SER A 77 5.45 -6.43 -12.59
CA SER A 77 5.43 -7.88 -12.80
C SER A 77 6.50 -8.53 -11.91
N SER A 78 6.16 -9.64 -11.26
CA SER A 78 7.09 -10.39 -10.41
C SER A 78 8.35 -10.88 -11.16
N LEU A 79 8.30 -10.93 -12.50
CA LEU A 79 9.44 -11.24 -13.38
C LEU A 79 10.53 -10.15 -13.38
N PHE A 80 10.22 -8.94 -12.92
CA PHE A 80 11.17 -7.82 -12.86
C PHE A 80 11.63 -7.52 -11.43
N MET A 81 11.44 -8.46 -10.51
CA MET A 81 11.66 -8.28 -9.07
C MET A 81 12.72 -9.24 -8.52
N ASP A 82 13.70 -9.63 -9.34
CA ASP A 82 14.67 -10.68 -9.02
C ASP A 82 15.49 -10.37 -7.76
N GLU A 83 15.69 -9.09 -7.45
CA GLU A 83 16.43 -8.60 -6.29
C GLU A 83 15.63 -8.65 -4.98
N LEU A 84 14.31 -8.88 -5.06
CA LEU A 84 13.43 -8.95 -3.89
C LEU A 84 13.24 -10.38 -3.39
N SER A 85 12.88 -10.51 -2.11
CA SER A 85 12.59 -11.81 -1.52
C SER A 85 11.36 -12.47 -2.15
N GLU A 86 11.28 -13.80 -2.07
CA GLU A 86 10.16 -14.56 -2.61
C GLU A 86 8.84 -14.16 -1.97
N GLU A 87 8.85 -13.84 -0.68
CA GLU A 87 7.70 -13.36 0.07
C GLU A 87 7.14 -12.08 -0.55
N ILE A 88 7.98 -11.10 -0.88
CA ILE A 88 7.54 -9.84 -1.49
C ILE A 88 7.06 -10.08 -2.93
N ARG A 89 7.80 -10.86 -3.72
CA ARG A 89 7.42 -11.21 -5.09
C ARG A 89 6.07 -11.93 -5.16
N SER A 90 5.72 -12.70 -4.14
CA SER A 90 4.45 -13.43 -4.09
C SER A 90 3.24 -12.48 -4.10
N PHE A 91 3.35 -11.29 -3.50
CA PHE A 91 2.28 -10.29 -3.56
C PHE A 91 2.08 -9.77 -4.99
N ALA A 92 3.15 -9.40 -5.69
CA ALA A 92 3.08 -8.94 -7.08
C ALA A 92 2.64 -10.05 -8.07
N THR A 93 2.84 -11.31 -7.70
CA THR A 93 2.31 -12.45 -8.45
C THR A 93 0.80 -12.55 -8.30
N ASN A 94 0.28 -12.37 -7.09
CA ASN A 94 -1.14 -12.55 -6.78
C ASN A 94 -1.99 -11.30 -7.06
N TYR A 95 -1.39 -10.11 -7.02
CA TYR A 95 -2.09 -8.83 -7.08
C TYR A 95 -1.48 -7.90 -8.12
N GLY A 96 -2.32 -7.11 -8.78
CA GLY A 96 -1.89 -6.13 -9.78
C GLY A 96 -1.73 -4.73 -9.23
N TYR A 97 -2.40 -4.43 -8.11
CA TYR A 97 -2.39 -3.09 -7.53
C TYR A 97 -2.41 -3.15 -6.00
N VAL A 98 -2.01 -2.04 -5.40
CA VAL A 98 -2.08 -1.84 -3.96
C VAL A 98 -2.57 -0.42 -3.67
N ALA A 99 -3.53 -0.32 -2.76
CA ALA A 99 -4.08 0.93 -2.27
C ALA A 99 -3.63 1.16 -0.83
N ALA A 100 -3.25 2.40 -0.51
CA ALA A 100 -3.04 2.86 0.85
C ALA A 100 -4.11 3.89 1.20
N ILE A 101 -4.82 3.65 2.29
CA ILE A 101 -5.76 4.60 2.89
C ILE A 101 -5.05 5.24 4.08
N SER A 102 -4.67 6.51 3.92
CA SER A 102 -3.97 7.26 4.96
C SER A 102 -4.25 8.74 4.79
N GLY A 103 -4.14 9.52 5.87
CA GLY A 103 -4.42 10.95 5.78
C GLY A 103 -4.26 11.67 7.09
N ARG A 104 -4.37 13.00 7.03
CA ARG A 104 -4.22 13.86 8.20
C ARG A 104 -5.29 13.51 9.24
N GLY A 105 -4.84 13.17 10.45
CA GLY A 105 -5.71 12.80 11.57
C GLY A 105 -5.98 11.30 11.71
N LEU A 106 -5.52 10.47 10.76
CA LEU A 106 -5.52 9.01 10.90
C LEU A 106 -4.18 8.55 11.48
N TYR A 107 -4.24 7.82 12.59
CA TYR A 107 -3.08 7.11 13.14
C TYR A 107 -2.94 5.77 12.42
N GLY A 108 -2.14 5.72 11.36
CA GLY A 108 -1.90 4.49 10.61
C GLY A 108 -2.28 4.55 9.13
N ALA A 109 -2.28 3.36 8.52
CA ALA A 109 -2.81 3.15 7.18
C ALA A 109 -3.44 1.77 7.03
N ASP A 110 -4.53 1.71 6.28
CA ASP A 110 -5.03 0.43 5.77
C ASP A 110 -4.47 0.23 4.35
N ILE A 111 -3.75 -0.88 4.15
CA ILE A 111 -3.17 -1.27 2.86
C ILE A 111 -4.01 -2.39 2.26
N TYR A 112 -4.59 -2.13 1.10
CA TYR A 112 -5.42 -3.08 0.38
C TYR A 112 -4.72 -3.58 -0.88
N PHE A 113 -4.54 -4.88 -0.97
CA PHE A 113 -4.12 -5.54 -2.20
C PHE A 113 -5.33 -5.81 -3.10
N ILE A 114 -5.15 -5.52 -4.38
CA ILE A 114 -6.20 -5.56 -5.41
C ILE A 114 -5.74 -6.52 -6.51
N ASP A 115 -6.63 -7.41 -6.90
CA ASP A 115 -6.39 -8.39 -7.97
C ASP A 115 -5.97 -7.74 -9.30
N HIS A 116 -5.41 -8.56 -10.17
CA HIS A 116 -5.04 -8.17 -11.52
C HIS A 116 -6.23 -7.73 -12.36
N GLY A 117 -5.95 -6.85 -13.33
CA GLY A 117 -6.90 -6.47 -14.39
C GLY A 117 -7.68 -5.19 -14.12
N ALA A 118 -8.15 -4.57 -15.21
CA ALA A 118 -8.80 -3.27 -15.18
C ALA A 118 -10.14 -3.28 -14.42
N LEU A 119 -10.86 -4.40 -14.43
CA LEU A 119 -12.14 -4.53 -13.73
C LEU A 119 -11.97 -4.52 -12.21
N ALA A 120 -10.93 -5.20 -11.70
CA ALA A 120 -10.61 -5.21 -10.27
C ALA A 120 -10.23 -3.80 -9.78
N LEU A 121 -9.40 -3.08 -10.56
CA LEU A 121 -9.06 -1.69 -10.29
C LEU A 121 -10.29 -0.78 -10.30
N ALA A 122 -11.17 -0.90 -11.29
CA ALA A 122 -12.39 -0.11 -11.37
C ALA A 122 -13.32 -0.35 -10.17
N THR A 123 -13.47 -1.62 -9.76
CA THR A 123 -14.27 -2.02 -8.59
C THR A 123 -13.69 -1.47 -7.29
N ALA A 124 -12.37 -1.54 -7.14
CA ALA A 124 -11.67 -0.95 -6.01
C ALA A 124 -11.86 0.57 -5.98
N ALA A 125 -11.74 1.23 -7.13
CA ALA A 125 -11.90 2.67 -7.22
C ALA A 125 -13.33 3.12 -6.84
N GLU A 126 -14.35 2.43 -7.32
CA GLU A 126 -15.74 2.69 -6.96
C GLU A 126 -15.97 2.48 -5.45
N THR A 127 -15.42 1.41 -4.89
CA THR A 127 -15.52 1.11 -3.45
C THR A 127 -14.90 2.23 -2.61
N PHE A 128 -13.68 2.65 -2.94
CA PHE A 128 -12.97 3.70 -2.22
C PHE A 128 -13.53 5.10 -2.44
N THR A 129 -14.27 5.32 -3.53
CA THR A 129 -14.95 6.62 -3.76
C THR A 129 -15.94 6.94 -2.65
N LYS A 130 -16.49 5.94 -1.96
CA LYS A 130 -17.36 6.13 -0.78
C LYS A 130 -16.64 6.83 0.39
N LEU A 131 -15.32 6.68 0.48
CA LEU A 131 -14.50 7.33 1.52
C LEU A 131 -14.20 8.79 1.21
N ARG A 132 -14.35 9.22 -0.06
CA ARG A 132 -14.22 10.63 -0.45
C ARG A 132 -15.17 11.53 0.34
N LEU A 133 -16.32 11.01 0.73
CA LEU A 133 -17.35 11.74 1.48
C LEU A 133 -16.93 12.07 2.92
N LEU A 134 -15.91 11.42 3.46
CA LEU A 134 -15.44 11.62 4.84
C LEU A 134 -14.32 12.68 4.96
N GLY A 135 -13.66 13.04 3.86
CA GLY A 135 -12.55 14.00 3.84
C GLY A 135 -12.94 15.45 3.61
N SER A 136 -14.22 15.74 3.34
CA SER A 136 -14.74 17.06 2.96
C SER A 136 -15.55 17.78 4.05
N ALA A 137 -15.37 17.40 5.32
CA ALA A 137 -16.02 18.02 6.48
C ALA A 137 -15.07 18.93 7.27
#